data_AF-A0A935EJS8-F1
#
_entry.id   AF-A0A935EJS8-F1
#
_cell.length_a   1.000
_cell.length_b   1.000
_cell.length_c   1.000
_cell.angle_alpha   90.00
_cell.angle_beta   90.00
_cell.angle_gamma   90.00
#
_symmetry.space_group_name_H-M   'P 1'
#
loop_
_entity.id
_entity.type
_entity.pdbx_description
1 polymer ?
#
loop_
_entity_poly.entity_id
_entity_poly.type
_entity_poly.pdbx_seq_one_letter_code
_entity_poly.pdbx_strand_id
1 'polypeptide(L)'
;MYLSLVIGNVTRDKDGKMTETKIGEMPGFLGSGAEFFIDPKIPIYDSEIVKLNEIKGDRVLLGHIVGGISSSRKSIFFSNSGSESEASKMVFKVWLSKSDRRAGGETK
;
A
#
# COMPACT_ATOMS: atom_id res chain seq x y z
N MET A 1 3.76 2.81 -21.27
CA MET A 1 3.85 2.13 -19.95
C MET A 1 3.32 3.09 -18.92
N TYR A 2 2.15 2.80 -18.33
CA TYR A 2 1.42 3.73 -17.44
C TYR A 2 1.88 3.54 -16.00
N LEU A 3 2.33 4.60 -15.34
CA LEU A 3 2.70 4.57 -13.92
C LEU A 3 1.42 4.71 -13.07
N SER A 4 0.78 3.58 -12.72
CA SER A 4 -0.09 3.51 -11.53
C SER A 4 0.71 2.88 -10.40
N LEU A 5 0.63 3.46 -9.20
CA LEU A 5 1.32 2.92 -8.05
C LEU A 5 0.52 1.75 -7.50
N VAL A 6 1.08 0.57 -7.70
CA VAL A 6 0.46 -0.71 -7.43
C VAL A 6 0.84 -1.19 -6.05
N ILE A 7 -0.14 -1.76 -5.36
CA ILE A 7 0.12 -2.53 -4.15
C ILE A 7 0.39 -3.97 -4.62
N GLY A 8 1.60 -4.44 -4.38
CA GLY A 8 2.02 -5.81 -4.70
C GLY A 8 1.94 -6.71 -3.47
N ASN A 9 1.66 -7.99 -3.71
CA ASN A 9 1.83 -9.06 -2.74
C ASN A 9 2.86 -10.04 -3.28
N VAL A 10 3.91 -10.30 -2.50
CA VAL A 10 4.94 -11.27 -2.83
C VAL A 10 4.77 -12.48 -1.93
N THR A 11 4.50 -13.63 -2.52
CA THR A 11 4.39 -14.90 -1.81
C THR A 11 5.58 -15.79 -2.14
N ARG A 12 6.09 -16.48 -1.12
CA ARG A 12 7.12 -17.53 -1.27
C ARG A 12 6.50 -18.87 -0.97
N ASP A 13 6.64 -19.83 -1.88
CA ASP A 13 6.22 -21.20 -1.63
C ASP A 13 7.28 -22.01 -0.86
N LYS A 14 6.92 -23.26 -0.51
CA LYS A 14 7.80 -24.19 0.23
C LYS A 14 9.07 -24.57 -0.53
N ASP A 15 9.05 -24.47 -1.86
CA ASP A 15 10.19 -24.78 -2.74
C ASP A 15 11.05 -23.54 -2.98
N GLY A 16 10.69 -22.41 -2.35
CA GLY A 16 11.42 -21.16 -2.37
C GLY A 16 11.11 -20.27 -3.56
N LYS A 17 10.16 -20.64 -4.43
CA LYS A 17 9.75 -19.83 -5.58
C LYS A 17 8.95 -18.62 -5.11
N MET A 18 9.30 -17.47 -5.66
CA MET A 18 8.64 -16.19 -5.38
C MET A 18 7.61 -15.89 -6.47
N THR A 19 6.40 -15.49 -6.09
CA THR A 19 5.37 -15.00 -6.99
C THR A 19 4.92 -13.62 -6.54
N GLU A 20 4.97 -12.65 -7.45
CA GLU A 20 4.45 -11.31 -7.21
C GLU A 20 3.07 -11.17 -7.88
N THR A 21 2.09 -10.69 -7.12
CA THR A 21 0.72 -10.44 -7.60
C THR A 21 0.31 -9.01 -7.28
N LYS A 22 -0.24 -8.28 -8.26
CA LYS A 22 -0.89 -6.99 -8.01
C LYS A 22 -2.18 -7.20 -7.22
N ILE A 23 -2.30 -6.54 -6.07
CA ILE A 23 -3.49 -6.62 -5.20
C ILE A 23 -4.29 -5.31 -5.14
N GLY A 24 -3.78 -4.22 -5.70
CA GLY A 24 -4.50 -2.95 -5.75
C GLY A 24 -3.72 -1.81 -6.39
N GLU A 25 -4.31 -0.62 -6.36
CA GLU A 25 -3.67 0.65 -6.71
C GLU A 25 -3.85 1.62 -5.53
N MET A 26 -2.87 2.49 -5.30
CA MET A 26 -3.01 3.57 -4.33
C MET A 26 -4.04 4.61 -4.83
N PRO A 27 -4.94 5.11 -3.96
CA PRO A 27 -5.88 6.18 -4.34
C PRO A 27 -5.17 7.45 -4.83
N GLY A 28 -5.72 8.09 -5.87
CA GLY A 28 -5.26 9.41 -6.33
C GLY A 28 -3.94 9.44 -7.12
N PHE A 29 -3.39 8.29 -7.50
CA PHE A 29 -2.03 8.18 -8.07
C PHE A 29 -0.93 8.66 -7.10
N LEU A 30 -1.27 8.74 -5.81
CA LEU A 30 -0.44 9.25 -4.74
C LEU A 30 0.51 8.15 -4.29
N GLY A 31 1.81 8.41 -4.43
CA GLY A 31 2.83 7.55 -3.83
C GLY A 31 4.23 7.76 -4.39
N SER A 32 4.38 8.47 -5.51
CA SER A 32 5.69 9.00 -5.89
C SER A 32 6.04 10.10 -4.90
N GLY A 33 7.03 9.85 -4.05
CA GLY A 33 7.41 10.74 -2.94
C GLY A 33 6.47 10.71 -1.74
N ALA A 34 5.65 9.67 -1.58
CA ALA A 34 4.94 9.43 -0.32
C ALA A 34 5.76 8.51 0.57
N GLU A 35 5.66 8.71 1.88
CA GLU A 35 6.38 7.92 2.88
C GLU A 35 5.39 7.26 3.83
N PHE A 36 5.69 6.03 4.25
CA PHE A 36 4.88 5.29 5.20
C PHE A 36 5.47 5.38 6.61
N PHE A 37 4.73 6.04 7.49
CA PHE A 37 5.05 6.19 8.90
C PHE A 37 4.32 5.12 9.71
N ILE A 38 5.06 4.12 10.18
CA ILE A 38 4.54 3.04 11.02
C ILE A 38 4.19 3.58 12.41
N ASP A 39 3.06 3.16 12.98
CA ASP A 39 2.70 3.49 14.37
C ASP A 39 3.73 2.83 15.31
N PRO A 40 4.39 3.59 16.22
CA PRO A 40 5.45 3.08 17.10
C PRO A 40 5.03 1.91 18.00
N LYS A 41 3.73 1.66 18.15
CA LYS A 41 3.19 0.52 18.92
C LYS A 41 3.18 -0.78 18.12
N ILE A 42 3.43 -0.73 16.81
CA ILE A 42 3.43 -1.91 15.95
C ILE A 42 4.74 -2.67 16.11
N PRO A 43 4.70 -3.98 16.37
CA PRO A 43 5.91 -4.79 16.45
C PRO A 43 6.58 -4.86 15.07
N ILE A 44 7.81 -4.38 15.00
CA ILE A 44 8.65 -4.42 13.80
C ILE A 44 9.98 -5.13 14.08
N TYR A 45 10.59 -5.70 13.06
CA TYR A 45 12.01 -6.02 13.06
C TYR A 45 12.83 -4.74 12.88
N ASP A 46 14.12 -4.77 13.23
CA ASP A 46 15.04 -3.65 13.00
C ASP A 46 15.13 -3.23 11.52
N SER A 47 14.77 -4.13 10.61
CA SER A 47 14.66 -3.89 9.17
C SER A 47 13.33 -3.23 8.76
N GLU A 48 12.60 -2.64 9.70
CA GLU A 48 11.29 -1.97 9.49
C GLU A 48 10.20 -2.88 8.91
N ILE A 49 10.37 -4.20 9.06
CA ILE A 49 9.38 -5.19 8.62
C ILE A 49 8.41 -5.45 9.77
N VAL A 50 7.11 -5.29 9.51
CA VAL A 50 6.05 -5.58 10.48
C VAL A 50 6.01 -7.07 10.82
N LYS A 51 6.04 -7.38 12.12
CA LYS A 51 5.90 -8.74 12.65
C LYS A 51 4.43 -9.16 12.68
N LEU A 52 3.90 -9.55 11.52
CA LEU A 52 2.47 -9.85 11.35
C LEU A 52 1.93 -10.84 12.41
N ASN A 53 2.72 -11.85 12.80
CA ASN A 53 2.33 -12.86 13.79
C ASN A 53 2.19 -12.31 15.22
N GLU A 54 2.80 -11.18 15.53
CA GLU A 54 2.72 -10.52 16.84
C GLU A 54 1.56 -9.52 16.93
N ILE A 55 0.91 -9.21 15.80
CA ILE A 55 -0.26 -8.32 15.77
C ILE A 55 -1.48 -9.03 16.35
N LYS A 56 -2.16 -8.36 17.29
CA LYS A 56 -3.38 -8.83 17.95
C LYS A 56 -4.57 -7.94 17.59
N GLY A 57 -5.74 -8.55 17.44
CA GLY A 57 -7.00 -7.87 17.13
C GLY A 57 -7.40 -7.97 15.67
N ASP A 58 -8.68 -7.67 15.39
CA ASP A 58 -9.27 -7.86 14.05
C ASP A 58 -9.08 -6.66 13.14
N ARG A 59 -8.82 -5.49 13.71
CA ARG A 59 -8.55 -4.25 12.97
C ARG A 59 -7.51 -3.41 13.71
N VAL A 60 -6.34 -3.26 13.10
CA VAL A 60 -5.18 -2.59 13.70
C VAL A 60 -4.73 -1.46 12.77
N LEU A 61 -4.51 -0.27 13.33
CA LEU A 61 -3.91 0.84 12.60
C LEU A 61 -2.41 0.57 12.49
N LEU A 62 -1.91 0.31 11.29
CA LEU A 62 -0.48 0.08 11.08
C LEU A 62 0.31 1.40 11.03
N GLY A 63 -0.33 2.49 10.61
CA GLY A 63 0.34 3.76 10.46
C GLY A 63 -0.34 4.67 9.44
N HIS A 64 0.45 5.60 8.90
CA HIS A 64 -0.01 6.63 7.98
C HIS A 64 0.91 6.75 6.78
N ILE A 65 0.33 6.87 5.58
CA ILE A 65 1.08 7.32 4.40
C ILE A 65 0.89 8.83 4.30
N VAL A 66 2.00 9.56 4.26
CA VAL A 66 2.01 11.03 4.21
C VAL A 66 2.70 11.48 2.93
N GLY A 67 2.15 12.53 2.33
CA GLY A 67 2.74 13.20 1.17
C GLY A 67 2.42 12.47 -0.13
N GLY A 68 3.42 12.42 -1.02
CA GLY A 68 3.25 12.01 -2.40
C GLY A 68 2.88 13.16 -3.32
N ILE A 69 3.09 12.92 -4.60
CA ILE A 69 2.69 13.81 -5.67
C ILE A 69 1.32 13.38 -6.18
N SER A 70 0.35 14.30 -6.16
CA SER A 70 -0.94 14.12 -6.82
C SER A 70 -0.81 14.51 -8.28
N SER A 71 -1.33 13.69 -9.17
CA SER A 71 -1.42 14.02 -10.60
C SER A 71 -2.88 14.04 -11.03
N SER A 72 -3.27 15.10 -11.76
CA SER A 72 -4.66 15.26 -12.25
C SER A 72 -5.04 14.22 -13.33
N ARG A 73 -4.05 13.54 -13.92
CA ARG A 73 -4.23 12.43 -14.89
C ARG A 73 -3.19 11.33 -14.65
N LYS A 74 -3.49 10.09 -15.11
CA LYS A 74 -2.52 9.00 -15.21
C LYS A 74 -1.42 9.40 -16.22
N SER A 75 -0.15 9.39 -15.81
CA SER A 75 1.02 9.62 -16.67
C SER A 75 1.13 11.03 -17.29
N ILE A 76 1.59 12.00 -16.51
CA ILE A 76 1.90 13.38 -16.95
C ILE A 76 3.35 13.58 -17.44
N PHE A 77 4.11 12.51 -17.66
CA PHE A 77 5.52 12.58 -18.09
C PHE A 77 5.76 13.34 -19.41
N PHE A 78 4.74 13.51 -20.25
CA PHE A 78 4.84 14.20 -21.55
C PHE A 78 4.11 15.56 -21.60
N SER A 79 3.48 16.01 -20.51
CA SER A 79 2.81 17.32 -20.40
C SER A 79 3.41 18.09 -19.22
N ASN A 80 4.47 18.86 -19.46
CA ASN A 80 5.20 19.61 -18.44
C ASN A 80 4.82 21.10 -18.45
N SER A 81 3.53 21.40 -18.28
CA SER A 81 3.02 22.78 -18.15
C SER A 81 3.10 23.31 -16.72
N GLY A 82 3.61 22.52 -15.77
CA GLY A 82 3.77 22.90 -14.35
C GLY A 82 2.49 22.89 -13.52
N SER A 83 1.31 22.72 -14.13
CA SER A 83 0.00 22.72 -13.46
C SER A 83 -0.59 21.32 -13.20
N GLU A 84 0.12 20.26 -13.56
CA GLU A 84 -0.43 18.89 -13.55
C GLU A 84 0.05 18.02 -12.37
N SER A 85 1.00 18.53 -11.57
CA SER A 85 1.62 17.84 -10.45
C SER A 85 1.63 18.75 -9.22
N GLU A 86 0.94 18.35 -8.17
CA GLU A 86 0.92 19.10 -6.90
C GLU A 86 1.39 18.22 -5.75
N ALA A 87 2.12 18.81 -4.79
CA ALA A 87 2.44 18.14 -3.54
C ALA A 87 1.14 17.84 -2.80
N SER A 88 0.91 16.57 -2.49
CA SER A 88 -0.29 16.15 -1.78
C SER A 88 -0.17 16.51 -0.30
N LYS A 89 -1.24 17.11 0.22
CA LYS A 89 -1.45 17.32 1.66
C LYS A 89 -2.25 16.18 2.30
N MET A 90 -2.55 15.12 1.55
CA MET A 90 -3.36 14.01 2.04
C MET A 90 -2.55 13.10 2.95
N VAL A 91 -3.24 12.58 3.97
CA VAL A 91 -2.72 11.55 4.87
C VAL A 91 -3.66 10.36 4.81
N PHE A 92 -3.13 9.20 4.46
CA PHE A 92 -3.90 7.96 4.42
C PHE A 92 -3.64 7.14 5.66
N LYS A 93 -4.70 6.74 6.37
CA LYS A 93 -4.60 5.73 7.44
C LYS A 93 -4.51 4.34 6.82
N VAL A 94 -3.48 3.59 7.18
CA VAL A 94 -3.30 2.21 6.73
C VAL A 94 -3.80 1.29 7.82
N TRP A 95 -4.89 0.57 7.53
CA TRP A 95 -5.48 -0.39 8.44
C TRP A 95 -5.17 -1.81 7.99
N LEU A 96 -4.72 -2.64 8.92
CA LEU A 96 -4.70 -4.08 8.77
C LEU A 96 -5.99 -4.64 9.35
N SER A 97 -6.78 -5.30 8.50
CA SER A 97 -7.99 -5.99 8.92
C SER A 97 -7.83 -7.48 8.68
N LYS A 98 -8.20 -8.30 9.67
CA LYS A 98 -8.25 -9.74 9.50
C LYS A 98 -9.48 -10.08 8.66
N SER A 99 -9.27 -10.62 7.47
CA SER A 99 -10.37 -11.11 6.65
C SER A 99 -10.89 -12.42 7.24
N ASP A 100 -12.14 -12.42 7.69
CA ASP A 100 -12.85 -13.66 8.00
C ASP A 100 -13.04 -14.45 6.70
N ARG A 101 -12.34 -15.58 6.57
CA ARG A 101 -12.47 -16.51 5.44
C ARG A 101 -13.86 -17.17 5.30
N ARG A 102 -14.88 -16.72 6.05
CA ARG A 102 -16.26 -17.20 5.93
C ARG A 102 -17.06 -16.53 4.80
N ALA A 103 -16.54 -15.47 4.17
CA ALA A 103 -17.22 -14.77 3.07
C ALA A 103 -16.83 -15.26 1.65
N GLY A 104 -16.05 -16.34 1.54
CA GLY A 104 -15.61 -16.92 0.26
C GLY A 104 -16.07 -18.36 0.02
N GLY A 105 -17.14 -18.79 0.70
CA GLY A 105 -17.73 -20.12 0.51
C GLY A 105 -18.77 -20.11 -0.60
N GLU A 106 -18.45 -20.83 -1.67
CA GLU A 106 -19.36 -21.55 -2.56
C GLU A 106 -20.53 -20.77 -3.19
N THR A 107 -20.38 -20.43 -4.48
CA THR A 107 -21.48 -20.54 -5.42
C THR A 107 -21.11 -21.57 -6.48
N LYS A 108 -22.02 -22.52 -6.65
CA LYS A 108 -21.95 -23.70 -7.53
C LYS A 108 -21.56 -23.41 -8.97
#